data_AF-A0A9N8V1G2-F1
#
_entry.id   AF-A0A9N8V1G2-F1
#
_cell.length_a   1.000
_cell.length_b   1.000
_cell.length_c   1.000
_cell.angle_alpha   90.00
_cell.angle_beta   90.00
_cell.angle_gamma   90.00
#
_symmetry.space_group_name_H-M   'P 1'
#
loop_
_entity.id
_entity.type
_entity.pdbx_description
1 polymer ?
#
loop_
_entity_poly.entity_id
_entity_poly.type
_entity_poly.pdbx_seq_one_letter_code
_entity_poly.pdbx_strand_id
1 'polypeptide(L)'
;MTITHISSPPSVITHEEATQLHEKSSFSASSGDNEVNVPDIVRYTQHNVRCLVTPYPGGGSGYIFGKGSLQVTVSKLYFYSKEAKAGIAIDYPDIILHAISRQPEPEGSGPCIYTQLGELTRLDHLGIGAAANILENITLVETPTGAVHQPQPAGIDEGKFQDADEDEKMIH
;
A
#
# COMPACT_ATOMS: atom_id res chain seq x y z
N MET A 1 19.01 -8.96 1.35
CA MET A 1 17.65 -9.51 1.30
C MET A 1 16.96 -9.07 2.57
N THR A 2 16.45 -7.83 2.56
CA THR A 2 16.17 -7.14 3.83
C THR A 2 15.05 -6.14 3.63
N ILE A 3 13.85 -6.51 4.09
CA ILE A 3 12.85 -5.50 4.42
C ILE A 3 13.44 -4.65 5.56
N THR A 4 13.70 -3.40 5.25
CA THR A 4 14.31 -2.49 6.20
C THR A 4 13.23 -1.64 6.83
N HIS A 5 13.12 -1.67 8.15
CA HIS A 5 12.27 -0.73 8.85
C HIS A 5 12.88 0.68 8.75
N ILE A 6 12.06 1.66 8.34
CA ILE A 6 12.47 3.06 8.25
C ILE A 6 11.69 3.92 9.25
N SER A 7 12.42 4.73 10.02
CA SER A 7 11.84 5.65 11.02
C SER A 7 11.69 7.09 10.52
N SER A 8 12.13 7.35 9.28
CA SER A 8 12.05 8.66 8.63
C SER A 8 11.57 8.51 7.19
N PRO A 9 10.97 9.56 6.60
CA PRO A 9 10.60 9.54 5.19
C PRO A 9 11.83 9.23 4.32
N PRO A 10 11.68 8.41 3.28
CA PRO A 10 12.78 8.11 2.36
C PRO A 10 13.19 9.35 1.59
N SER A 11 14.51 9.52 1.41
CA SER A 11 15.10 10.58 0.59
C SER A 11 15.12 10.12 -0.87
N VAL A 12 13.98 10.20 -1.55
CA VAL A 12 13.87 9.94 -2.99
C VAL A 12 13.86 11.25 -3.77
N ILE A 13 14.36 11.21 -5.01
CA ILE A 13 14.36 12.35 -5.93
C ILE A 13 13.61 12.00 -7.21
N THR A 14 13.03 12.98 -7.86
CA THR A 14 12.44 12.85 -9.19
C THR A 14 13.52 12.70 -10.26
N HIS A 15 13.13 12.20 -11.44
CA HIS A 15 14.05 12.10 -12.57
C HIS A 15 14.61 13.47 -12.99
N GLU A 16 13.82 14.53 -12.90
CA GLU A 16 14.28 15.89 -13.21
C GLU A 16 15.36 16.36 -12.23
N GLU A 17 15.14 16.14 -10.93
CA GLU A 17 16.12 16.47 -9.88
C GLU A 17 17.41 15.67 -10.03
N ALA A 18 17.32 14.39 -10.45
CA ALA A 18 18.49 13.56 -10.71
C ALA A 18 19.36 14.12 -11.86
N THR A 19 18.74 14.58 -12.95
CA THR A 19 19.45 15.24 -14.06
C THR A 19 20.15 16.52 -13.59
N GLN A 20 19.45 17.35 -12.81
CA GLN A 20 20.02 18.59 -12.27
C GLN A 20 21.19 18.33 -11.30
N LEU A 21 21.16 17.24 -10.54
CA LEU A 21 22.26 16.83 -9.66
C LEU A 21 23.48 16.35 -10.46
N HIS A 22 23.29 15.59 -11.53
CA HIS A 22 24.40 15.21 -12.42
C HIS A 22 25.08 16.43 -13.04
N GLU A 23 24.31 17.41 -13.52
CA GLU A 23 24.88 18.65 -14.06
C GLU A 23 25.67 19.44 -13.00
N LYS A 24 25.16 19.52 -11.76
CA LYS A 24 25.84 20.21 -10.65
C LYS A 24 27.09 19.48 -10.13
N SER A 25 27.08 18.15 -10.12
CA SER A 25 28.21 17.33 -9.64
C SER A 25 29.38 17.23 -10.63
N SER A 26 29.13 17.47 -11.91
CA SER A 26 30.14 17.46 -12.99
C SER A 26 31.24 18.52 -12.84
N PHE A 27 31.12 19.44 -11.86
CA PHE A 27 32.07 20.55 -11.65
C PHE A 27 33.00 20.38 -10.43
N SER A 28 32.96 19.23 -9.73
CA SER A 28 33.75 19.02 -8.51
C SER A 28 34.41 17.64 -8.49
N ALA A 29 35.41 17.43 -9.35
CA ALA A 29 36.36 16.34 -9.21
C ALA A 29 37.47 16.75 -8.23
N SER A 30 37.26 16.55 -6.93
CA SER A 30 38.37 16.43 -5.98
C SER A 30 38.08 15.33 -4.97
N SER A 31 38.96 14.33 -4.99
CA SER A 31 39.11 13.17 -4.13
C SER A 31 38.60 13.28 -2.69
N GLY A 32 37.99 12.19 -2.21
CA GLY A 32 37.97 11.83 -0.79
C GLY A 32 36.68 11.17 -0.34
N ASP A 33 36.67 9.83 -0.32
CA ASP A 33 36.00 8.90 0.63
C ASP A 33 34.73 9.34 1.36
N ASN A 34 33.83 10.06 0.71
CA ASN A 34 32.47 10.29 1.20
C ASN A 34 31.57 9.44 0.31
N GLU A 35 31.05 8.34 0.86
CA GLU A 35 30.04 7.51 0.21
C GLU A 35 28.83 8.41 -0.07
N VAL A 36 28.81 8.99 -1.27
CA VAL A 36 27.70 9.84 -1.72
C VAL A 36 26.50 8.91 -1.77
N ASN A 37 25.64 9.02 -0.76
CA ASN A 37 24.36 8.33 -0.72
C ASN A 37 23.51 8.92 -1.86
N VAL A 38 23.62 8.32 -3.05
CA VAL A 38 22.89 8.75 -4.23
C VAL A 38 21.41 8.50 -3.94
N PRO A 39 20.56 9.53 -3.91
CA PRO A 39 19.15 9.37 -3.61
C PRO A 39 18.49 8.48 -4.67
N ASP A 40 17.58 7.61 -4.25
CA ASP A 40 16.87 6.77 -5.19
C ASP A 40 15.93 7.60 -6.08
N ILE A 41 15.93 7.28 -7.37
CA ILE A 41 15.06 7.96 -8.34
C ILE A 41 13.66 7.37 -8.29
N VAL A 42 12.69 8.18 -7.88
CA VAL A 42 11.28 7.77 -7.83
C VAL A 42 10.70 7.66 -9.24
N ARG A 43 10.03 6.54 -9.50
CA ARG A 43 9.29 6.25 -10.73
C ARG A 43 7.80 6.48 -10.55
N TYR A 44 7.28 6.19 -9.37
CA TYR A 44 5.87 6.33 -9.06
C TYR A 44 5.67 6.63 -7.57
N THR A 45 4.74 7.53 -7.27
CA THR A 45 4.36 7.89 -5.91
C THR A 45 2.84 7.81 -5.80
N GLN A 46 2.35 7.12 -4.77
CA GLN A 46 0.94 7.07 -4.42
C GLN A 46 0.74 7.49 -2.98
N HIS A 47 -0.17 8.43 -2.75
CA HIS A 47 -0.53 8.89 -1.41
C HIS A 47 -1.78 8.16 -0.90
N ASN A 48 -2.04 8.29 0.40
CA ASN A 48 -3.24 7.73 1.05
C ASN A 48 -3.36 6.19 0.89
N VAL A 49 -2.21 5.51 0.95
CA VAL A 49 -2.13 4.05 0.89
C VAL A 49 -2.07 3.49 2.31
N ARG A 50 -2.67 2.33 2.56
CA ARG A 50 -2.48 1.52 3.77
C ARG A 50 -1.63 0.31 3.43
N CYS A 51 -0.76 -0.09 4.34
CA CYS A 51 0.13 -1.23 4.16
C CYS A 51 -0.14 -2.26 5.26
N LEU A 52 -0.62 -3.42 4.86
CA LEU A 52 -0.78 -4.59 5.71
C LEU A 52 0.39 -5.54 5.46
N VAL A 53 1.04 -6.00 6.51
CA VAL A 53 2.18 -6.93 6.44
C VAL A 53 1.81 -8.21 7.18
N THR A 54 1.97 -9.36 6.52
CA THR A 54 1.62 -10.68 7.07
C THR A 54 2.71 -11.73 6.84
N PRO A 55 2.90 -12.71 7.75
CA PRO A 55 2.31 -12.78 9.10
C PRO A 55 2.82 -11.69 10.04
N TYR A 56 2.10 -11.41 11.14
CA TYR A 56 2.62 -10.46 12.14
C TYR A 56 3.88 -11.04 12.80
N PRO A 57 5.00 -10.29 12.89
CA PRO A 57 6.23 -10.77 13.52
C PRO A 57 6.14 -11.03 15.03
N GLY A 58 4.98 -10.84 15.65
CA GLY A 58 4.68 -11.24 17.03
C GLY A 58 3.57 -12.29 17.19
N GLY A 59 3.19 -13.03 16.12
CA GLY A 59 2.25 -14.15 16.20
C GLY A 59 0.76 -13.80 16.09
N GLY A 60 0.39 -12.96 15.11
CA GLY A 60 -0.99 -12.50 14.87
C GLY A 60 -1.35 -12.37 13.39
N SER A 61 -2.57 -11.91 13.09
CA SER A 61 -3.16 -11.88 11.74
C SER A 61 -2.52 -10.89 10.77
N GLY A 62 -1.68 -9.96 11.25
CA GLY A 62 -0.93 -9.01 10.43
C GLY A 62 -0.63 -7.69 11.15
N TYR A 63 0.29 -6.89 10.62
CA TYR A 63 0.52 -5.50 11.06
C TYR A 63 -0.01 -4.53 10.01
N ILE A 64 -0.92 -3.64 10.40
CA ILE A 64 -1.39 -2.55 9.53
C ILE A 64 -0.61 -1.29 9.89
N PHE A 65 0.24 -0.84 8.99
CA PHE A 65 0.69 0.54 9.01
C PHE A 65 -0.50 1.42 8.61
N GLY A 66 -0.74 2.48 9.38
CA GLY A 66 -1.79 3.47 9.09
C GLY A 66 -1.63 4.13 7.72
N LYS A 67 -2.34 5.24 7.46
CA LYS A 67 -2.25 5.88 6.14
C LYS A 67 -0.84 6.41 5.89
N GLY A 68 -0.34 6.19 4.69
CA GLY A 68 1.01 6.53 4.29
C GLY A 68 1.15 6.85 2.81
N SER A 69 2.39 7.01 2.38
CA SER A 69 2.77 7.18 0.99
C SER A 69 3.62 5.99 0.53
N LEU A 70 3.27 5.46 -0.63
CA LEU A 70 4.01 4.44 -1.36
C LEU A 70 4.88 5.15 -2.40
N GLN A 71 6.15 4.78 -2.48
CA GLN A 71 7.07 5.27 -3.50
C GLN A 71 7.80 4.08 -4.11
N VAL A 72 7.72 3.98 -5.44
CA VAL A 72 8.39 2.94 -6.21
C VAL A 72 9.58 3.58 -6.91
N THR A 73 10.77 3.07 -6.64
CA THR A 73 12.02 3.46 -7.29
C THR A 73 12.52 2.33 -8.18
N VAL A 74 13.67 2.52 -8.82
CA VAL A 74 14.31 1.47 -9.64
C VAL A 74 14.88 0.34 -8.78
N SER A 75 15.32 0.68 -7.57
CA SER A 75 16.06 -0.19 -6.65
C SER A 75 15.18 -0.72 -5.53
N LYS A 76 14.16 0.03 -5.09
CA LYS A 76 13.36 -0.28 -3.90
C LYS A 76 11.89 0.12 -4.02
N LEU A 77 11.08 -0.49 -3.17
CA LEU A 77 9.73 -0.05 -2.84
C LEU A 77 9.73 0.48 -1.41
N TYR A 78 9.28 1.72 -1.24
CA TYR A 78 9.15 2.38 0.05
C TYR A 78 7.70 2.57 0.42
N PHE A 79 7.36 2.28 1.67
CA PHE A 79 6.12 2.72 2.29
C PHE A 79 6.45 3.47 3.57
N TYR A 80 5.89 4.68 3.77
CA TYR A 80 6.06 5.43 5.01
C TYR A 80 4.75 6.07 5.48
N SER A 81 4.41 5.84 6.75
CA SER A 81 3.28 6.50 7.40
C SER A 81 3.78 7.61 8.34
N LYS A 82 3.34 8.85 8.07
CA LYS A 82 3.64 9.99 8.95
C LYS A 82 2.97 9.85 10.31
N GLU A 83 1.78 9.23 10.35
CA GLU A 83 1.00 8.99 11.57
C GLU A 83 1.73 8.00 12.48
N ALA A 84 2.20 6.88 11.93
CA ALA A 84 2.95 5.87 12.67
C ALA A 84 4.42 6.26 12.91
N LYS A 85 4.94 7.29 12.21
CA LYS A 85 6.38 7.64 12.16
C LYS A 85 7.26 6.43 11.83
N ALA A 86 6.74 5.56 10.99
CA ALA A 86 7.31 4.25 10.69
C ALA A 86 6.95 3.84 9.27
N GLY A 87 7.79 2.99 8.71
CA GLY A 87 7.63 2.49 7.35
C GLY A 87 8.54 1.32 7.06
N ILE A 88 8.49 0.88 5.81
CA ILE A 88 9.30 -0.23 5.29
C ILE A 88 9.95 0.19 3.96
N ALA A 89 11.16 -0.31 3.73
CA ALA A 89 11.84 -0.28 2.45
C ALA A 89 12.13 -1.72 2.03
N ILE A 90 11.81 -2.06 0.78
CA ILE A 90 11.97 -3.41 0.24
C ILE A 90 12.87 -3.29 -0.98
N ASP A 91 13.99 -3.99 -0.97
CA ASP A 91 14.92 -4.01 -2.10
C ASP A 91 14.34 -4.86 -3.24
N TYR A 92 14.50 -4.43 -4.50
CA TYR A 92 14.35 -5.34 -5.63
C TYR A 92 15.63 -6.20 -5.76
N PRO A 93 15.52 -7.49 -6.10
CA PRO A 93 14.33 -8.22 -6.53
C PRO A 93 13.63 -9.02 -5.40
N ASP A 94 13.68 -8.58 -4.13
CA ASP A 94 13.14 -9.36 -3.00
C ASP A 94 11.61 -9.58 -3.09
N ILE A 95 10.90 -8.76 -3.89
CA ILE A 95 9.51 -8.99 -4.28
C ILE A 95 9.46 -10.07 -5.37
N ILE A 96 9.06 -11.29 -4.99
CA ILE A 96 9.00 -12.45 -5.90
C ILE A 96 7.70 -12.52 -6.70
N LEU A 97 6.62 -11.95 -6.17
CA LEU A 97 5.32 -11.87 -6.82
C LEU A 97 4.66 -10.54 -6.47
N HIS A 98 4.01 -9.95 -7.47
CA HIS A 98 3.08 -8.84 -7.26
C HIS A 98 1.83 -9.08 -8.11
N ALA A 99 0.67 -8.84 -7.53
CA ALA A 99 -0.61 -9.05 -8.19
C ALA A 99 -1.62 -7.98 -7.77
N ILE A 100 -2.53 -7.65 -8.69
CA ILE A 100 -3.72 -6.89 -8.34
C ILE A 100 -4.69 -7.89 -7.70
N SER A 101 -5.06 -7.63 -6.45
CA SER A 101 -6.00 -8.45 -5.67
C SER A 101 -7.21 -7.61 -5.27
N ARG A 102 -8.25 -8.29 -4.77
CA ARG A 102 -9.41 -7.65 -4.13
C ARG A 102 -9.52 -8.25 -2.74
N GLN A 103 -9.27 -7.47 -1.71
CA GLN A 103 -9.53 -7.97 -0.36
C GLN A 103 -11.04 -8.07 -0.15
N PRO A 104 -11.54 -9.19 0.41
CA PRO A 104 -12.91 -9.24 0.88
C PRO A 104 -13.09 -8.33 2.11
N GLU A 105 -14.28 -7.77 2.27
CA GLU A 105 -14.70 -7.08 3.50
C GLU A 105 -14.45 -7.97 4.73
N PRO A 106 -14.05 -7.41 5.90
CA PRO A 106 -14.21 -6.01 6.34
C PRO A 106 -13.00 -5.08 6.17
N GLU A 107 -11.87 -5.56 5.62
CA GLU A 107 -10.61 -4.80 5.61
C GLU A 107 -10.48 -3.83 4.41
N GLY A 108 -11.30 -4.05 3.37
CA GLY A 108 -11.60 -3.05 2.34
C GLY A 108 -12.20 -3.64 1.06
N SER A 109 -13.38 -3.19 0.67
CA SER A 109 -13.95 -3.37 -0.67
C SER A 109 -13.19 -2.48 -1.65
N GLY A 110 -12.20 -3.06 -2.33
CA GLY A 110 -11.45 -2.35 -3.37
C GLY A 110 -10.30 -3.13 -3.97
N PRO A 111 -9.81 -2.71 -5.16
CA PRO A 111 -8.57 -3.21 -5.71
C PRO A 111 -7.40 -2.85 -4.78
N CYS A 112 -6.47 -3.79 -4.61
CA CYS A 112 -5.26 -3.64 -3.83
C CYS A 112 -4.08 -4.32 -4.53
N ILE A 113 -2.86 -3.98 -4.15
CA ILE A 113 -1.66 -4.68 -4.61
C ILE A 113 -1.25 -5.66 -3.53
N TYR A 114 -1.21 -6.94 -3.89
CA TYR A 114 -0.62 -7.99 -3.08
C TYR A 114 0.81 -8.24 -3.55
N THR A 115 1.75 -8.30 -2.64
CA THR A 115 3.13 -8.71 -2.91
C THR A 115 3.53 -9.87 -2.03
N GLN A 116 4.28 -10.81 -2.59
CA GLN A 116 4.95 -11.87 -1.85
C GLN A 116 6.45 -11.61 -1.86
N LEU A 117 7.08 -11.81 -0.71
CA LEU A 117 8.51 -11.65 -0.51
C LEU A 117 9.22 -13.01 -0.54
N GLY A 118 10.50 -13.01 -0.90
CA GLY A 118 11.35 -14.21 -0.85
C GLY A 118 11.56 -14.75 0.57
N GLU A 119 11.88 -16.05 0.65
CA GLU A 119 11.89 -16.91 1.86
C GLU A 119 12.84 -16.48 3.01
N LEU A 120 13.66 -15.43 2.83
CA LEU A 120 14.66 -14.99 3.81
C LEU A 120 14.51 -13.54 4.28
N THR A 121 13.36 -12.90 4.02
CA THR A 121 13.19 -11.49 4.34
C THR A 121 12.97 -11.28 5.84
N ARG A 122 14.06 -10.98 6.57
CA ARG A 122 14.03 -10.74 8.02
C ARG A 122 13.77 -9.28 8.36
N LEU A 123 12.92 -9.06 9.36
CA LEU A 123 12.53 -7.75 9.87
C LEU A 123 13.40 -7.41 11.10
N ASP A 124 14.71 -7.29 10.91
CA ASP A 124 15.70 -7.37 12.00
C ASP A 124 15.68 -6.19 13.01
N HIS A 125 14.88 -5.13 12.79
CA HIS A 125 15.03 -3.86 13.52
C HIS A 125 13.76 -3.23 14.11
N LEU A 126 12.60 -3.91 14.10
CA LEU A 126 11.37 -3.33 14.67
C LEU A 126 11.27 -3.41 16.21
N GLY A 127 12.24 -4.00 16.91
CA GLY A 127 12.18 -4.16 18.37
C GLY A 127 11.05 -5.08 18.86
N ILE A 128 10.38 -5.77 17.94
CA ILE A 128 9.38 -6.80 18.23
C ILE A 128 10.18 -8.07 18.52
N GLY A 129 10.07 -8.57 19.75
CA GLY A 129 10.95 -9.63 20.30
C GLY A 129 11.19 -10.80 19.35
N ALA A 130 12.43 -11.28 19.37
CA ALA A 130 12.97 -12.33 18.52
C ALA A 130 12.13 -13.62 18.54
N ALA A 131 11.13 -13.68 17.66
CA ALA A 131 10.71 -14.88 16.99
C ALA A 131 10.96 -14.62 15.51
N ALA A 132 11.80 -15.44 14.89
CA ALA A 132 12.14 -15.38 13.47
C ALA A 132 10.88 -15.64 12.63
N ASN A 133 10.04 -14.62 12.49
CA ASN A 133 8.83 -14.67 11.70
C ASN A 133 9.21 -14.17 10.31
N ILE A 134 9.20 -15.09 9.35
CA ILE A 134 9.41 -14.81 7.94
C ILE A 134 8.19 -14.01 7.50
N LEU A 135 8.40 -12.75 7.10
CA LEU A 135 7.37 -12.01 6.42
C LEU A 135 7.19 -12.61 5.04
N GLU A 136 5.97 -13.04 4.74
CA GLU A 136 5.68 -13.67 3.47
C GLU A 136 5.03 -12.68 2.52
N ASN A 137 4.16 -11.79 3.02
CA ASN A 137 3.27 -11.02 2.15
C ASN A 137 3.02 -9.58 2.63
N ILE A 138 2.76 -8.69 1.68
CA ILE A 138 2.35 -7.30 1.92
C ILE A 138 1.16 -6.96 1.02
N THR A 139 0.14 -6.34 1.61
CA THR A 139 -1.03 -5.84 0.89
C THR A 139 -1.09 -4.32 0.99
N LEU A 140 -1.12 -3.65 -0.15
CA LEU A 140 -1.21 -2.20 -0.29
C LEU A 140 -2.61 -1.83 -0.77
N VAL A 141 -3.37 -1.13 0.07
CA VAL A 141 -4.76 -0.74 -0.21
C VAL A 141 -4.84 0.77 -0.35
N GLU A 142 -5.36 1.25 -1.48
CA GLU A 142 -5.67 2.66 -1.64
C GLU A 142 -6.88 3.03 -0.77
N THR A 143 -6.80 4.17 -0.08
CA THR A 143 -7.98 4.71 0.60
C THR A 143 -8.67 5.70 -0.34
N PRO A 144 -9.99 5.54 -0.59
CA PRO A 144 -10.71 6.47 -1.45
C PRO A 144 -10.59 7.87 -0.87
N THR A 145 -10.03 8.78 -1.68
CA THR A 145 -9.91 10.18 -1.32
C THR A 145 -11.29 10.81 -1.53
N GLY A 146 -12.09 10.83 -0.47
CA GLY A 146 -13.42 11.43 -0.46
C GLY A 146 -14.54 10.41 -0.69
N ALA A 147 -15.18 9.98 0.40
CA ALA A 147 -16.59 9.66 0.33
C ALA A 147 -17.35 10.96 0.06
N VAL A 148 -17.52 11.34 -1.20
CA VAL A 148 -18.70 12.12 -1.56
C VAL A 148 -19.86 11.17 -1.33
N HIS A 149 -20.61 11.46 -0.28
CA HIS A 149 -21.93 10.88 -0.03
C HIS A 149 -22.76 11.15 -1.28
N GLN A 150 -22.77 10.21 -2.22
CA GLN A 150 -23.74 10.23 -3.31
C GLN A 150 -25.07 9.95 -2.61
N PRO A 151 -26.02 10.91 -2.56
CA PRO A 151 -27.33 10.61 -2.01
C PRO A 151 -27.88 9.44 -2.80
N GLN A 152 -28.25 8.37 -2.10
CA GLN A 152 -29.00 7.27 -2.69
C GLN A 152 -30.18 7.89 -3.46
N PRO A 153 -30.41 7.52 -4.74
CA PRO A 153 -31.64 7.93 -5.39
C PRO A 153 -32.79 7.40 -4.54
N ALA A 154 -33.63 8.33 -4.08
CA ALA A 154 -34.85 8.05 -3.34
C ALA A 154 -35.61 6.92 -4.04
N GLY A 155 -36.08 5.96 -3.23
CA GLY A 155 -36.76 4.77 -3.69
C GLY A 155 -37.77 5.07 -4.79
N ILE A 156 -37.68 4.30 -5.86
CA ILE A 156 -38.78 4.18 -6.80
C ILE A 156 -39.86 3.48 -5.99
N ASP A 157 -40.89 4.24 -5.66
CA ASP A 157 -42.16 3.79 -5.08
C ASP A 157 -42.70 2.66 -5.96
N GLU A 158 -42.49 1.41 -5.54
CA GLU A 158 -43.14 0.26 -6.16
C GLU A 158 -44.64 0.41 -5.88
N GLY A 159 -45.31 0.98 -6.88
CA GLY A 159 -46.75 1.20 -6.87
C GLY A 159 -47.48 -0.06 -6.42
N LYS A 160 -48.26 0.12 -5.35
CA LYS A 160 -49.36 -0.76 -4.99
C LYS A 160 -50.28 -0.90 -6.20
N PHE A 161 -50.14 -1.99 -6.96
CA PHE A 161 -51.25 -2.50 -7.75
C PHE A 161 -52.18 -3.22 -6.78
N GLN A 162 -53.28 -2.55 -6.45
CA GLN A 162 -54.44 -3.17 -5.82
C GLN A 162 -55.14 -3.99 -6.90
N ASP A 163 -55.06 -5.31 -6.79
CA ASP A 163 -55.97 -6.21 -7.48
C ASP A 163 -57.36 -6.05 -6.85
N ALA A 164 -58.22 -5.32 -7.54
CA ALA A 164 -59.65 -5.29 -7.31
C ALA A 164 -60.34 -5.97 -8.49
N ASP A 165 -61.39 -6.72 -8.14
CA ASP A 165 -62.46 -7.22 -8.99
C ASP A 165 -62.11 -8.50 -9.81
N GLU A 166 -62.94 -9.54 -9.86
CA GLU A 166 -64.38 -9.60 -9.65
C GLU A 166 -64.87 -11.05 -9.48
N ASP A 167 -66.04 -11.17 -8.85
CA ASP A 167 -66.86 -12.35 -8.65
C ASP A 167 -67.04 -13.25 -9.89
N GLU A 168 -67.00 -14.57 -9.70
CA GLU A 168 -68.02 -15.42 -10.34
C GLU A 168 -68.40 -16.61 -9.44
N LYS A 169 -69.58 -16.47 -8.82
CA LYS A 169 -70.29 -17.51 -8.08
C LYS A 169 -70.69 -18.65 -9.01
N MET A 170 -70.32 -19.86 -8.62
CA MET A 170 -70.89 -21.11 -9.14
C MET A 170 -72.41 -21.12 -9.03
N ILE A 171 -73.07 -21.27 -10.17
CA ILE A 171 -74.50 -21.59 -10.28
C ILE A 171 -74.62 -23.12 -10.32
N HIS A 172 -75.58 -23.66 -9.57
CA HIS A 172 -76.07 -25.05 -9.64
C HIS A 172 -76.83 -25.31 -10.94
#